data_AF-A0AAN8K0W5-F1
#
_entry.id   AF-A0AAN8K0W5-F1
#
_cell.length_a   1.000
_cell.length_b   1.000
_cell.length_c   1.000
_cell.angle_alpha   90.00
_cell.angle_beta   90.00
_cell.angle_gamma   90.00
#
_symmetry.space_group_name_H-M   'P 1'
#
loop_
_entity.id
_entity.type
_entity.pdbx_description
1 polymer ?
#
loop_
_entity_poly.entity_id
_entity_poly.type
_entity_poly.pdbx_seq_one_letter_code
_entity_poly.pdbx_strand_id
1 'polypeptide(L)'
;MIRQCILLLVAACCLVECQIDTTNCDGYSTAISACNTNNGLTGNSRLSFDGLPALATGDLTVTCGNLNNISKAVKCIADTHIACGTTETKQLEASSDDYTEILNTLCTRKDEYDGTCVNADTIGSCASTKLADNNITISNSPTFAESTTYTCKFGEYYLSCANTDSQLEACTKTKTKEIYVSLISELRPDICGASSIVSSVAVLVVSLLAAFSN
;
A
#
# COMPACT_ATOMS: atom_id res chain seq x y z
N MET A 1 17.82 23.63 -1.89
CA MET A 1 18.37 22.26 -2.00
C MET A 1 17.23 21.35 -2.40
N ILE A 2 17.07 21.12 -3.70
CA ILE A 2 16.01 20.28 -4.29
C ILE A 2 16.70 18.97 -4.65
N ARG A 3 16.54 17.94 -3.83
CA ARG A 3 17.12 16.61 -4.09
C ARG A 3 16.08 15.53 -3.85
N GLN A 4 15.61 14.98 -4.96
CA GLN A 4 15.33 13.55 -5.17
C GLN A 4 14.32 12.89 -4.20
N CYS A 5 13.04 13.25 -4.35
CA CYS A 5 11.89 12.48 -3.84
C CYS A 5 11.27 11.66 -4.99
N ILE A 6 12.06 10.77 -5.59
CA ILE A 6 11.60 9.83 -6.62
C ILE A 6 12.12 8.46 -6.18
N LEU A 7 11.23 7.47 -6.20
CA LEU A 7 11.42 6.02 -6.03
C LEU A 7 10.84 5.46 -4.72
N LEU A 8 10.01 4.43 -4.94
CA LEU A 8 9.51 3.33 -4.11
C LEU A 8 8.03 3.46 -3.75
N LEU A 9 7.19 2.65 -4.40
CA LEU A 9 5.77 2.52 -4.08
C LEU A 9 5.59 2.15 -2.61
N VAL A 10 5.34 3.16 -1.78
CA VAL A 10 3.98 3.63 -1.51
C VAL A 10 3.97 5.14 -1.76
N ALA A 11 3.71 5.53 -3.00
CA ALA A 11 3.49 6.93 -3.36
C ALA A 11 2.04 7.40 -3.07
N ALA A 12 1.33 6.69 -2.19
CA ALA A 12 0.26 7.29 -1.38
C ALA A 12 0.85 7.95 -0.10
N CYS A 13 2.05 7.56 0.31
CA CYS A 13 2.74 8.14 1.44
C CYS A 13 3.62 9.32 0.95
N CYS A 14 4.62 9.15 0.08
CA CYS A 14 5.71 10.14 0.05
C CYS A 14 5.51 11.52 -0.65
N LEU A 15 4.32 12.00 -1.02
CA LEU A 15 4.19 13.30 -1.74
C LEU A 15 3.01 14.19 -1.36
N VAL A 16 2.43 14.02 -0.18
CA VAL A 16 1.34 14.88 0.25
C VAL A 16 1.43 15.13 1.74
N GLU A 17 1.09 16.33 2.21
CA GLU A 17 0.68 16.61 3.60
C GLU A 17 -0.52 15.75 4.09
N CYS A 18 -0.88 14.68 3.39
CA CYS A 18 -1.65 13.54 3.89
C CYS A 18 -0.84 12.60 4.77
N GLN A 19 0.50 12.60 4.67
CA GLN A 19 1.32 11.79 5.56
C GLN A 19 1.10 12.27 6.98
N ILE A 20 0.93 11.31 7.88
CA ILE A 20 1.14 11.58 9.28
C ILE A 20 2.57 12.08 9.45
N ASP A 21 2.74 13.38 9.68
CA ASP A 21 4.04 13.98 9.97
C ASP A 21 4.51 13.51 11.34
N THR A 22 5.49 12.62 11.33
CA THR A 22 6.06 12.06 12.55
C THR A 22 7.18 12.92 13.15
N THR A 23 7.58 14.01 12.47
CA THR A 23 8.67 14.90 12.92
C THR A 23 8.41 15.48 14.30
N ASN A 24 7.15 15.85 14.55
CA ASN A 24 6.70 16.44 15.82
C ASN A 24 6.01 15.41 16.75
N CYS A 25 6.09 14.12 16.41
CA CYS A 25 5.49 13.06 17.23
C CYS A 25 6.49 12.59 18.28
N ASP A 26 6.37 13.12 19.50
CA ASP A 26 7.26 12.82 20.61
C ASP A 26 7.37 11.30 20.86
N GLY A 27 8.61 10.81 20.86
CA GLY A 27 8.89 9.40 21.12
C GLY A 27 8.68 8.45 19.93
N TYR A 28 8.25 8.93 18.76
CA TYR A 28 8.05 8.09 17.57
C TYR A 28 9.25 7.21 17.24
N SER A 29 10.44 7.80 17.11
CA SER A 29 11.68 7.06 16.81
C SER A 29 12.03 6.00 17.87
N THR A 30 11.76 6.31 19.14
CA THR A 30 11.97 5.38 20.26
C THR A 30 10.96 4.23 20.20
N ALA A 31 9.70 4.52 19.92
CA ALA A 31 8.64 3.52 19.78
C ALA A 31 8.89 2.59 18.60
N ILE A 32 9.28 3.10 17.43
CA ILE A 32 9.68 2.27 16.27
C ILE A 32 10.87 1.37 16.61
N SER A 33 11.87 1.90 17.33
CA SER A 33 13.01 1.10 17.79
C SER A 33 12.60 0.01 18.78
N ALA A 34 11.65 0.30 19.66
CA ALA A 34 11.08 -0.67 20.59
C ALA A 34 10.25 -1.74 19.86
N CYS A 35 9.45 -1.39 18.84
CA CYS A 35 8.72 -2.34 18.01
C CYS A 35 9.65 -3.38 17.38
N ASN A 36 10.81 -2.96 16.88
CA ASN A 36 11.81 -3.88 16.32
C ASN A 36 12.46 -4.74 17.41
N THR A 37 12.94 -4.11 18.49
CA THR A 37 13.69 -4.78 19.56
C THR A 37 12.84 -5.82 20.29
N ASN A 38 11.61 -5.44 20.66
CA ASN A 38 10.68 -6.31 21.40
C ASN A 38 10.22 -7.51 20.59
N ASN A 39 10.28 -7.41 19.26
CA ASN A 39 9.95 -8.50 18.33
C ASN A 39 11.20 -9.18 17.76
N GLY A 40 12.38 -8.96 18.33
CA GLY A 40 13.60 -9.68 17.96
C GLY A 40 14.12 -9.40 16.54
N LEU A 41 13.72 -8.27 15.93
CA LEU A 41 14.24 -7.84 14.63
C LEU A 41 15.58 -7.14 14.81
N THR A 42 16.63 -7.67 14.18
CA THR A 42 18.01 -7.17 14.30
C THR A 42 18.66 -6.95 12.93
N GLY A 43 19.72 -6.14 12.90
CA GLY A 43 20.50 -5.88 11.68
C GLY A 43 19.63 -5.41 10.51
N ASN A 44 19.73 -6.11 9.38
CA ASN A 44 19.04 -5.78 8.12
C ASN A 44 17.54 -6.11 8.14
N SER A 45 17.04 -6.78 9.19
CA SER A 45 15.61 -7.07 9.34
C SER A 45 14.86 -5.96 10.09
N ARG A 46 15.53 -4.86 10.46
CA ARG A 46 14.86 -3.72 11.09
C ARG A 46 13.91 -3.06 10.10
N LEU A 47 12.70 -2.81 10.55
CA LEU A 47 11.63 -2.19 9.79
C LEU A 47 11.36 -0.76 10.26
N SER A 48 11.03 0.09 9.31
CA SER A 48 10.38 1.39 9.51
C SER A 48 9.01 1.35 8.81
N PHE A 49 8.17 2.36 9.05
CA PHE A 49 6.91 2.48 8.33
C PHE A 49 7.13 2.58 6.81
N ASP A 50 8.07 3.42 6.37
CA ASP A 50 8.47 3.56 4.96
C ASP A 50 9.05 2.27 4.35
N GLY A 51 9.52 1.34 5.19
CA GLY A 51 10.05 0.04 4.78
C GLY A 51 9.02 -1.07 4.66
N LEU A 52 7.80 -0.88 5.18
CA LEU A 52 6.72 -1.88 5.08
C LEU A 52 6.37 -2.25 3.63
N PRO A 53 6.34 -1.33 2.66
CA PRO A 53 6.02 -1.69 1.28
C PRO A 53 7.02 -2.64 0.63
N ALA A 54 8.30 -2.55 1.02
CA ALA A 54 9.34 -3.44 0.52
C ALA A 54 9.10 -4.91 0.91
N LEU A 55 8.24 -5.18 1.91
CA LEU A 55 7.83 -6.53 2.27
C LEU A 55 6.97 -7.18 1.17
N ALA A 56 6.29 -6.40 0.34
CA ALA A 56 5.53 -6.89 -0.80
C ALA A 56 6.39 -7.02 -2.07
N THR A 57 7.48 -6.25 -2.22
CA THR A 57 8.28 -6.22 -3.47
C THR A 57 9.67 -6.84 -3.33
N GLY A 58 9.94 -7.53 -2.21
CA GLY A 58 11.22 -8.17 -1.92
C GLY A 58 11.18 -9.70 -1.97
N ASP A 59 12.33 -10.30 -1.62
CA ASP A 59 12.42 -11.74 -1.35
C ASP A 59 11.71 -12.07 -0.03
N LEU A 60 10.70 -12.93 -0.12
CA LEU A 60 9.87 -13.33 1.01
C LEU A 60 10.53 -14.35 1.95
N THR A 61 11.71 -14.88 1.63
CA THR A 61 12.36 -15.95 2.42
C THR A 61 12.58 -15.54 3.87
N VAL A 62 13.12 -14.33 4.08
CA VAL A 62 13.37 -13.80 5.44
C VAL A 62 12.04 -13.43 6.12
N THR A 63 11.15 -12.76 5.38
CA THR A 63 9.83 -12.33 5.88
C THR A 63 9.01 -13.51 6.39
N CYS A 64 8.90 -14.57 5.58
CA CYS A 64 8.09 -15.73 5.90
C CYS A 64 8.78 -16.73 6.83
N GLY A 65 10.12 -16.72 6.89
CA GLY A 65 10.88 -17.49 7.88
C GLY A 65 10.69 -16.99 9.31
N ASN A 66 10.24 -15.74 9.49
CA ASN A 66 10.04 -15.12 10.80
C ASN A 66 8.67 -14.42 10.92
N LEU A 67 7.65 -14.94 10.22
CA LEU A 67 6.34 -14.29 10.06
C LEU A 67 5.74 -13.80 11.38
N ASN A 68 5.75 -14.62 12.43
CA ASN A 68 5.14 -14.24 13.72
C ASN A 68 5.77 -12.97 14.33
N ASN A 69 7.09 -12.85 14.29
CA ASN A 69 7.79 -11.68 14.84
C ASN A 69 7.65 -10.47 13.90
N ILE A 70 7.73 -10.69 12.60
CA ILE A 70 7.59 -9.63 11.61
C ILE A 70 6.18 -9.05 11.62
N SER A 71 5.13 -9.87 11.63
CA SER A 71 3.74 -9.40 11.72
C SER A 71 3.49 -8.58 12.98
N LYS A 72 4.03 -8.99 14.14
CA LYS A 72 3.93 -8.19 15.38
C LYS A 72 4.68 -6.87 15.29
N ALA A 73 5.87 -6.86 14.68
CA ALA A 73 6.63 -5.64 14.48
C ALA A 73 5.93 -4.68 13.52
N VAL A 74 5.39 -5.20 12.41
CA VAL A 74 4.62 -4.45 11.41
C VAL A 74 3.39 -3.83 12.05
N LYS A 75 2.59 -4.61 12.81
CA LYS A 75 1.45 -4.07 13.53
C LYS A 75 1.85 -2.94 14.47
N CYS A 76 2.89 -3.15 15.29
CA CYS A 76 3.39 -2.15 16.22
C CYS A 76 3.87 -0.86 15.51
N ILE A 77 4.58 -1.01 14.39
CA ILE A 77 5.08 0.12 13.59
C ILE A 77 3.92 0.89 12.96
N ALA A 78 2.96 0.20 12.35
CA ALA A 78 1.77 0.82 11.78
C ALA A 78 0.93 1.53 12.84
N ASP A 79 0.64 0.88 13.98
CA ASP A 79 -0.09 1.50 15.10
C ASP A 79 0.65 2.75 15.63
N THR A 80 1.97 2.68 15.76
CA THR A 80 2.80 3.80 16.22
C THR A 80 2.76 4.96 15.24
N HIS A 81 2.84 4.69 13.94
CA HIS A 81 2.73 5.70 12.89
C HIS A 81 1.34 6.34 12.88
N ILE A 82 0.29 5.51 12.80
CA ILE A 82 -1.10 5.95 12.78
C ILE A 82 -1.42 6.79 14.02
N ALA A 83 -0.91 6.43 15.21
CA ALA A 83 -1.14 7.17 16.44
C ALA A 83 -0.67 8.63 16.39
N CYS A 84 0.37 8.94 15.60
CA CYS A 84 0.89 10.29 15.42
C CYS A 84 -0.04 11.20 14.59
N GLY A 85 -1.03 10.63 13.90
CA GLY A 85 -1.95 11.39 13.04
C GLY A 85 -3.00 12.19 13.81
N THR A 86 -3.63 13.13 13.11
CA THR A 86 -4.92 13.71 13.50
C THR A 86 -6.05 12.70 13.26
N THR A 87 -7.23 12.92 13.83
CA THR A 87 -8.42 12.07 13.55
C THR A 87 -8.73 11.96 12.06
N GLU A 88 -8.47 13.02 11.28
CA GLU A 88 -8.67 13.05 9.84
C GLU A 88 -7.60 12.25 9.10
N THR A 89 -6.32 12.56 9.33
CA THR A 89 -5.21 11.88 8.64
C THR A 89 -5.14 10.38 8.94
N LYS A 90 -5.54 9.95 10.14
CA LYS A 90 -5.69 8.52 10.48
C LYS A 90 -6.64 7.76 9.55
N GLN A 91 -7.65 8.43 8.99
CA GLN A 91 -8.62 7.80 8.09
C GLN A 91 -8.05 7.58 6.67
N LEU A 92 -6.92 8.20 6.35
CA LEU A 92 -6.23 8.06 5.06
C LEU A 92 -5.17 6.94 5.05
N GLU A 93 -5.00 6.24 6.17
CA GLU A 93 -4.07 5.13 6.31
C GLU A 93 -4.82 3.80 6.30
N ALA A 94 -4.16 2.75 5.79
CA ALA A 94 -4.61 1.38 6.01
C ALA A 94 -4.50 1.04 7.51
N SER A 95 -5.34 0.15 8.00
CA SER A 95 -5.25 -0.30 9.39
C SER A 95 -3.99 -1.14 9.61
N SER A 96 -3.52 -1.19 10.86
CA SER A 96 -2.39 -2.06 11.19
C SER A 96 -2.71 -3.55 10.99
N ASP A 97 -3.98 -3.93 11.04
CA ASP A 97 -4.43 -5.29 10.75
C ASP A 97 -4.30 -5.62 9.25
N ASP A 98 -4.63 -4.69 8.35
CA ASP A 98 -4.49 -4.87 6.89
C ASP A 98 -3.04 -5.17 6.51
N TYR A 99 -2.07 -4.44 7.09
CA TYR A 99 -0.65 -4.72 6.88
C TYR A 99 -0.25 -6.14 7.33
N THR A 100 -0.83 -6.63 8.44
CA THR A 100 -0.55 -8.00 8.91
C THR A 100 -1.23 -9.07 8.07
N GLU A 101 -2.44 -8.80 7.59
CA GLU A 101 -3.19 -9.70 6.71
C GLU A 101 -2.43 -9.92 5.39
N ILE A 102 -1.92 -8.85 4.80
CA ILE A 102 -1.12 -8.91 3.57
C ILE A 102 0.15 -9.73 3.76
N LEU A 103 0.84 -9.58 4.89
CA LEU A 103 2.01 -10.41 5.19
C LEU A 103 1.65 -11.89 5.31
N ASN A 104 0.53 -12.20 5.96
CA ASN A 104 0.04 -13.57 6.06
C ASN A 104 -0.32 -14.13 4.68
N THR A 105 -0.99 -13.34 3.83
CA THR A 105 -1.35 -13.71 2.45
C THR A 105 -0.10 -13.97 1.61
N LEU A 106 0.86 -13.05 1.62
CA LEU A 106 2.15 -13.19 0.93
C LEU A 106 2.88 -14.46 1.34
N CYS A 107 2.94 -14.75 2.64
CA CYS A 107 3.64 -15.92 3.14
C CYS A 107 2.91 -17.24 2.92
N THR A 108 1.57 -17.21 2.92
CA THR A 108 0.74 -18.37 2.56
C THR A 108 0.87 -18.70 1.07
N ARG A 109 0.98 -17.68 0.22
CA ARG A 109 1.08 -17.83 -1.24
C ARG A 109 2.49 -17.61 -1.79
N LYS A 110 3.52 -17.73 -0.95
CA LYS A 110 4.92 -17.41 -1.31
C LYS A 110 5.44 -18.21 -2.51
N ASP A 111 4.92 -19.42 -2.74
CA ASP A 111 5.34 -20.27 -3.86
C ASP A 111 4.69 -19.83 -5.19
N GLU A 112 3.58 -19.09 -5.12
CA GLU A 112 2.84 -18.52 -6.25
C GLU A 112 3.18 -17.05 -6.53
N TYR A 113 3.92 -16.39 -5.63
CA TYR A 113 4.21 -14.97 -5.67
C TYR A 113 5.70 -14.67 -5.83
N ASP A 114 6.07 -13.77 -6.75
CA ASP A 114 7.44 -13.26 -6.91
C ASP A 114 7.47 -11.74 -6.72
N GLY A 115 7.72 -11.30 -5.48
CA GLY A 115 7.83 -9.89 -5.15
C GLY A 115 8.95 -9.18 -5.91
N THR A 116 10.03 -9.89 -6.26
CA THR A 116 11.18 -9.30 -6.97
C THR A 116 10.86 -8.95 -8.42
N CYS A 117 9.80 -9.53 -8.98
CA CYS A 117 9.29 -9.18 -10.29
C CYS A 117 8.43 -7.90 -10.29
N VAL A 118 8.02 -7.42 -9.10
CA VAL A 118 7.18 -6.24 -8.98
C VAL A 118 8.03 -4.97 -9.06
N ASN A 119 7.97 -4.29 -10.21
CA ASN A 119 8.53 -2.95 -10.34
C ASN A 119 7.55 -1.90 -9.84
N ALA A 120 7.68 -1.63 -8.55
CA ALA A 120 6.88 -0.63 -7.91
C ALA A 120 6.99 0.75 -8.64
N ASP A 121 8.19 1.22 -8.88
CA ASP A 121 8.39 2.60 -9.35
C ASP A 121 7.70 2.90 -10.68
N THR A 122 7.65 1.91 -11.56
CA THR A 122 6.92 1.99 -12.83
C THR A 122 5.41 2.17 -12.63
N ILE A 123 4.80 1.35 -11.77
CA ILE A 123 3.34 1.41 -11.52
C ILE A 123 2.97 2.74 -10.83
N GLY A 124 3.80 3.20 -9.89
CA GLY A 124 3.61 4.49 -9.20
C GLY A 124 3.75 5.69 -10.12
N SER A 125 4.74 5.64 -11.01
CA SER A 125 4.93 6.68 -12.02
C SER A 125 3.72 6.74 -12.97
N CYS A 126 3.19 5.58 -13.38
CA CYS A 126 1.96 5.52 -14.17
C CYS A 126 0.75 6.14 -13.43
N ALA A 127 0.58 5.84 -12.14
CA ALA A 127 -0.50 6.41 -11.33
C ALA A 127 -0.37 7.93 -11.19
N SER A 128 0.85 8.42 -10.96
CA SER A 128 1.16 9.85 -10.85
C SER A 128 0.88 10.59 -12.16
N THR A 129 1.25 10.01 -13.30
CA THR A 129 0.92 10.58 -14.62
C THR A 129 -0.60 10.65 -14.81
N LYS A 130 -1.35 9.61 -14.44
CA LYS A 130 -2.82 9.65 -14.54
C LYS A 130 -3.45 10.72 -13.66
N LEU A 131 -2.93 10.98 -12.45
CA LEU A 131 -3.38 12.10 -11.63
C LEU A 131 -3.16 13.43 -12.36
N ALA A 132 -1.96 13.65 -12.89
CA ALA A 132 -1.60 14.86 -13.62
C ALA A 132 -2.48 15.07 -14.87
N ASP A 133 -2.68 14.02 -15.67
CA ASP A 133 -3.53 14.04 -16.87
C ASP A 133 -4.99 14.39 -16.55
N ASN A 134 -5.44 14.08 -15.33
CA ASN A 134 -6.80 14.37 -14.84
C ASN A 134 -6.86 15.66 -14.00
N ASN A 135 -5.80 16.47 -13.96
CA ASN A 135 -5.68 17.69 -13.16
C ASN A 135 -5.95 17.47 -11.66
N ILE A 136 -5.70 16.26 -11.16
CA ILE A 136 -5.77 15.96 -9.73
C ILE A 136 -4.39 16.31 -9.16
N THR A 137 -4.32 17.45 -8.50
CA THR A 137 -3.11 17.97 -7.87
C THR A 137 -3.38 18.19 -6.40
N ILE A 138 -2.31 18.28 -5.62
CA ILE A 138 -2.39 18.66 -4.23
C ILE A 138 -1.67 19.99 -4.00
N SER A 139 -2.26 20.85 -3.17
CA SER A 139 -1.61 22.09 -2.74
C SER A 139 -0.51 21.81 -1.71
N ASN A 140 0.32 22.82 -1.43
CA ASN A 140 1.33 22.77 -0.35
C ASN A 140 0.72 22.95 1.05
N SER A 141 -0.61 22.90 1.20
CA SER A 141 -1.33 22.88 2.48
C SER A 141 -2.76 22.37 2.23
N PRO A 142 -2.93 21.08 1.90
CA PRO A 142 -4.20 20.53 1.48
C PRO A 142 -5.21 20.51 2.61
N THR A 143 -6.46 20.76 2.23
CA THR A 143 -7.61 20.40 3.04
C THR A 143 -7.75 18.89 3.11
N PHE A 144 -8.41 18.38 4.15
CA PHE A 144 -8.70 16.96 4.27
C PHE A 144 -9.46 16.38 3.05
N ALA A 145 -10.33 17.18 2.42
CA ALA A 145 -11.05 16.77 1.21
C ALA A 145 -10.14 16.62 -0.03
N GLU A 146 -9.19 17.53 -0.21
CA GLU A 146 -8.15 17.43 -1.26
C GLU A 146 -7.28 16.20 -1.01
N SER A 147 -6.82 16.02 0.23
CA SER A 147 -6.05 14.87 0.69
C SER A 147 -6.75 13.54 0.41
N THR A 148 -8.04 13.46 0.74
CA THR A 148 -8.89 12.28 0.47
C THR A 148 -9.00 12.03 -1.03
N THR A 149 -9.32 13.06 -1.81
CA THR A 149 -9.49 12.95 -3.27
C THR A 149 -8.20 12.45 -3.92
N TYR A 150 -7.07 13.06 -3.59
CA TYR A 150 -5.77 12.68 -4.11
C TYR A 150 -5.41 11.23 -3.75
N THR A 151 -5.50 10.87 -2.46
CA THR A 151 -5.13 9.54 -1.95
C THR A 151 -5.98 8.44 -2.60
N CYS A 152 -7.30 8.63 -2.64
CA CYS A 152 -8.21 7.64 -3.21
C CYS A 152 -8.03 7.50 -4.72
N LYS A 153 -7.82 8.61 -5.45
CA LYS A 153 -7.57 8.58 -6.90
C LYS A 153 -6.22 7.98 -7.25
N PHE A 154 -5.20 8.25 -6.44
CA PHE A 154 -3.90 7.63 -6.60
C PHE A 154 -4.02 6.11 -6.46
N GLY A 155 -4.70 5.61 -5.41
CA GLY A 155 -4.95 4.18 -5.22
C GLY A 155 -5.70 3.54 -6.39
N GLU A 156 -6.76 4.19 -6.90
CA GLU A 156 -7.50 3.72 -8.08
C GLU A 156 -6.61 3.62 -9.33
N TYR A 157 -5.80 4.65 -9.60
CA TYR A 157 -4.92 4.66 -10.76
C TYR A 157 -3.75 3.70 -10.62
N TYR A 158 -3.21 3.54 -9.42
CA TYR A 158 -2.19 2.54 -9.13
C TYR A 158 -2.73 1.15 -9.42
N LEU A 159 -3.91 0.80 -8.90
CA LEU A 159 -4.54 -0.50 -9.16
C LEU A 159 -4.76 -0.72 -10.66
N SER A 160 -5.22 0.32 -11.38
CA SER A 160 -5.36 0.28 -12.84
C SER A 160 -4.02 0.04 -13.54
N CYS A 161 -2.96 0.75 -13.13
CA CYS A 161 -1.62 0.63 -13.70
C CYS A 161 -1.03 -0.77 -13.45
N ALA A 162 -1.16 -1.30 -12.23
CA ALA A 162 -0.73 -2.66 -11.89
C ALA A 162 -1.47 -3.72 -12.74
N ASN A 163 -2.78 -3.52 -12.99
CA ASN A 163 -3.56 -4.41 -13.84
C ASN A 163 -3.15 -4.39 -15.32
N THR A 164 -2.53 -3.31 -15.78
CA THR A 164 -2.05 -3.16 -17.16
C THR A 164 -0.54 -3.28 -17.29
N ASP A 165 0.17 -3.57 -16.20
CA ASP A 165 1.62 -3.64 -16.19
C ASP A 165 2.10 -4.94 -16.86
N SER A 166 2.84 -4.77 -17.96
CA SER A 166 3.33 -5.90 -18.76
C SER A 166 4.46 -6.67 -18.09
N GLN A 167 5.20 -6.06 -17.14
CA GLN A 167 6.25 -6.76 -16.40
C GLN A 167 5.62 -7.70 -15.36
N LEU A 168 4.59 -7.24 -14.65
CA LEU A 168 3.80 -8.06 -13.75
C LEU A 168 3.13 -9.25 -14.47
N GLU A 169 2.62 -9.02 -15.69
CA GLU A 169 2.05 -10.09 -16.51
C GLU A 169 3.12 -11.11 -16.94
N ALA A 170 4.35 -10.65 -17.18
CA ALA A 170 5.47 -11.47 -17.63
C ALA A 170 6.21 -12.19 -16.50
N CYS A 171 5.80 -12.04 -15.24
CA CYS A 171 6.43 -12.71 -14.11
C CYS A 171 6.40 -14.23 -14.27
N THR A 172 7.51 -14.88 -13.93
CA THR A 172 7.63 -16.36 -14.02
C THR A 172 6.57 -17.05 -13.16
N LYS A 173 6.29 -16.48 -11.98
CA LYS A 173 5.15 -16.90 -11.16
C LYS A 173 3.89 -16.19 -11.65
N THR A 174 3.08 -16.90 -12.44
CA THR A 174 1.90 -16.36 -13.15
C THR A 174 0.81 -15.78 -12.26
N LYS A 175 0.81 -16.13 -10.97
CA LYS A 175 -0.12 -15.59 -9.96
C LYS A 175 0.36 -14.29 -9.30
N THR A 176 1.57 -13.83 -9.60
CA THR A 176 2.16 -12.63 -8.99
C THR A 176 1.27 -11.40 -9.17
N LYS A 177 0.78 -11.15 -10.39
CA LYS A 177 -0.12 -10.02 -10.67
C LYS A 177 -1.42 -10.11 -9.87
N GLU A 178 -2.10 -11.26 -9.92
CA GLU A 178 -3.36 -11.50 -9.21
C GLU A 178 -3.20 -11.22 -7.71
N ILE A 179 -2.14 -11.79 -7.11
CA ILE A 179 -1.81 -11.61 -5.70
C ILE A 179 -1.50 -10.14 -5.42
N TYR A 180 -0.56 -9.53 -6.16
CA TYR A 180 -0.15 -8.14 -5.93
C TYR A 180 -1.32 -7.15 -6.01
N VAL A 181 -2.18 -7.30 -7.02
CA VAL A 181 -3.39 -6.50 -7.20
C VAL A 181 -4.36 -6.68 -6.02
N SER A 182 -4.53 -7.90 -5.51
CA SER A 182 -5.34 -8.15 -4.30
C SER A 182 -4.79 -7.40 -3.09
N LEU A 183 -3.47 -7.49 -2.84
CA LEU A 183 -2.83 -6.86 -1.68
C LEU A 183 -2.96 -5.33 -1.71
N ILE A 184 -2.80 -4.71 -2.88
CA ILE A 184 -3.00 -3.25 -3.01
C ILE A 184 -4.45 -2.87 -2.74
N SER A 185 -5.40 -3.71 -3.18
CA SER A 185 -6.82 -3.46 -2.93
C SER A 185 -7.16 -3.56 -1.45
N GLU A 186 -6.47 -4.40 -0.68
CA GLU A 186 -6.62 -4.55 0.78
C GLU A 186 -6.01 -3.36 1.54
N LEU A 187 -4.90 -2.76 1.08
CA LEU A 187 -4.31 -1.55 1.70
C LEU A 187 -5.08 -0.25 1.42
N ARG A 188 -6.25 -0.31 0.80
CA ARG A 188 -7.00 0.89 0.47
C ARG A 188 -7.65 1.43 1.75
N PRO A 189 -7.44 2.71 2.12
CA PRO A 189 -8.05 3.28 3.31
C PRO A 189 -9.58 3.19 3.26
N ASP A 190 -10.21 2.92 4.40
CA ASP A 190 -11.67 2.78 4.52
C ASP A 190 -12.43 4.02 4.02
N ILE A 191 -11.87 5.21 4.22
CA ILE A 191 -12.48 6.47 3.74
C ILE A 191 -12.58 6.54 2.22
N CYS A 192 -11.71 5.82 1.53
CA CYS A 192 -11.79 5.67 0.09
C CYS A 192 -12.89 4.68 -0.33
N GLY A 193 -13.70 4.19 0.60
CA GLY A 193 -14.72 3.15 0.50
C GLY A 193 -15.25 2.83 -0.90
N ALA A 194 -15.17 1.54 -1.24
CA ALA A 194 -15.98 0.79 -2.21
C ALA A 194 -16.34 1.43 -3.57
N SER A 195 -15.58 2.38 -4.11
CA SER A 195 -15.73 2.72 -5.54
C SER A 195 -15.37 1.54 -6.47
N SER A 196 -14.70 0.50 -5.95
CA SER A 196 -14.40 -0.77 -6.64
C SER A 196 -15.49 -1.84 -6.55
N ILE A 197 -16.38 -1.84 -5.54
CA ILE A 197 -17.52 -2.79 -5.50
C ILE A 197 -18.54 -2.45 -6.60
N VAL A 198 -18.61 -1.19 -7.03
CA VAL A 198 -19.51 -0.78 -8.11
C VAL A 198 -19.07 -1.36 -9.47
N SER A 199 -17.78 -1.61 -9.71
CA SER A 199 -17.33 -2.19 -10.98
C SER A 199 -17.55 -3.70 -11.06
N SER A 200 -17.33 -4.45 -9.98
CA SER A 200 -17.55 -5.91 -9.98
C SER A 200 -19.03 -6.26 -9.94
N VAL A 201 -19.84 -5.51 -9.18
CA VAL A 201 -21.29 -5.72 -9.09
C VAL A 201 -21.99 -5.25 -10.38
N ALA A 202 -21.52 -4.18 -11.04
CA ALA A 202 -22.07 -3.79 -12.34
C ALA A 202 -21.84 -4.85 -13.43
N VAL A 203 -20.66 -5.48 -13.47
CA VAL A 203 -20.38 -6.57 -14.43
C VAL A 203 -21.24 -7.80 -14.12
N LEU A 204 -21.36 -8.19 -12.84
CA LEU A 204 -22.21 -9.31 -12.43
C LEU A 204 -23.71 -9.06 -12.72
N VAL A 205 -24.22 -7.85 -12.51
CA VAL A 205 -25.62 -7.51 -12.78
C VAL A 205 -25.91 -7.45 -14.28
N VAL A 206 -25.00 -6.90 -15.11
CA VAL A 206 -25.19 -6.92 -16.57
C VAL A 206 -25.11 -8.35 -17.12
N SER A 207 -24.21 -9.19 -16.61
CA SER A 207 -24.13 -10.61 -17.00
C SER A 207 -25.36 -11.41 -16.57
N LEU A 208 -25.94 -11.14 -15.39
CA LEU A 208 -27.20 -11.76 -14.97
C LEU A 208 -28.38 -11.32 -15.85
N LEU A 209 -28.50 -10.02 -16.16
CA LEU A 209 -29.59 -9.52 -17.02
C LEU A 209 -29.52 -10.07 -18.44
N ALA A 210 -28.32 -10.26 -18.99
CA ALA A 210 -28.11 -10.90 -20.29
C ALA A 210 -28.44 -12.41 -20.28
N ALA A 211 -28.28 -13.10 -19.15
CA ALA A 211 -28.60 -14.52 -19.01
C ALA A 211 -30.11 -14.80 -18.87
N PHE A 212 -30.91 -13.83 -18.40
CA PHE A 212 -32.37 -13.94 -18.28
C PHE A 212 -33.15 -13.33 -19.46
N SER A 213 -32.47 -12.78 -20.46
CA SER A 213 -33.09 -12.19 -21.66
C SER A 213 -33.00 -13.06 -22.92
N ASN A 214 -32.62 -14.33 -22.77
CA ASN A 214 -32.73 -15.40 -23.77
C ASN A 214 -33.71 -16.49 -23.31
#